data_AF-A0A955BIE5-F1
#
_entry.id   AF-A0A955BIE5-F1
#
_cell.length_a   1.000
_cell.length_b   1.000
_cell.length_c   1.000
_cell.angle_alpha   90.00
_cell.angle_beta   90.00
_cell.angle_gamma   90.00
#
_symmetry.space_group_name_H-M   'P 1'
#
loop_
_entity.id
_entity.type
_entity.pdbx_description
1 polymer ?
#
loop_
_entity_poly.entity_id
_entity_poly.type
_entity_poly.pdbx_seq_one_letter_code
_entity_poly.pdbx_strand_id
1 'polypeptide(L)'
;DVEGVPFPHEAEELYLALTARRMLEQCPATCELPLDSAESKQLVRRAVALRDYSRQLHFDEQLVQRFDAIPSVLGKMTQEAELRRRQMREHAAEARQRQRDNRESQKNFQLTVFSGGMLAVLGELPLYSIRHDPITGMTLTYETGTLSPELSEFGLSLLMQGVGQGLADQEQAAAAEAIGDTVLRRVVEHSYERQGQLIKDELKRVDDFLLPRLGGEPFPALPMLSHSQSRTDERRERVPERPRTLTQVLKEGPPRNTVARPPKPSPPKAADYKPIMAVQLQRANLAEKHMGRHDPFLVAAWYGLQATTQVPARERSTQWVSLGQRIASSAKQLPEHEIYDEDRAALLEVAADLMLRAALLDSEKSSWVNVTSTKADMALVLLESALRLDPPDSTGRLREQQAIACALTGRLRRAYAIASELRTIRGDSQRFRFLLARLAFLNGRSDESLVELGIAIERLGLTDIDAVKACRDLPRQSPRFRELTSVELEAISHAVLRGGTVQVVNRSSFPLTNVEIELRHPGQGGSRRIETFASYLAPGDDCSVPYDDSYAPVISVAGSDNQDRGRINLKSDQGSAQVEVH
;
A
#
# COMPACT_ATOMS: atom_id res chain seq x y z
N ASP A 1 -14.84 30.66 -31.22
CA ASP A 1 -16.19 31.17 -30.97
C ASP A 1 -17.21 30.19 -31.53
N VAL A 2 -17.55 29.18 -30.72
CA VAL A 2 -18.80 28.45 -30.91
C VAL A 2 -19.73 29.18 -29.97
N GLU A 3 -20.70 29.94 -30.48
CA GLU A 3 -21.75 30.52 -29.64
C GLU A 3 -22.32 29.39 -28.78
N GLY A 4 -22.12 29.49 -27.47
CA GLY A 4 -22.54 28.48 -26.52
C GLY A 4 -24.04 28.31 -26.66
N VAL A 5 -24.49 27.18 -27.20
CA VAL A 5 -25.91 26.86 -27.26
C VAL A 5 -26.40 26.84 -25.81
N PRO A 6 -27.36 27.71 -25.43
CA PRO A 6 -27.82 27.78 -24.05
C PRO A 6 -28.33 26.42 -23.62
N PHE A 7 -27.92 25.99 -22.42
CA PHE A 7 -28.40 24.75 -21.85
C PHE A 7 -29.93 24.84 -21.71
N PRO A 8 -30.71 23.90 -22.28
CA PRO A 8 -32.13 23.86 -21.99
C PRO A 8 -32.34 23.78 -20.48
N HIS A 9 -33.27 24.55 -19.94
CA HIS A 9 -33.53 24.63 -18.49
C HIS A 9 -33.69 23.26 -17.83
N GLU A 10 -34.40 22.33 -18.49
CA GLU A 10 -34.58 20.95 -18.02
C GLU A 10 -33.28 20.14 -18.00
N ALA A 11 -32.40 20.34 -18.99
CA ALA A 11 -31.10 19.67 -19.06
C ALA A 11 -30.14 20.21 -17.98
N GLU A 12 -30.23 21.51 -17.67
CA GLU A 12 -29.46 22.14 -16.60
C GLU A 12 -29.90 21.66 -15.23
N GLU A 13 -31.20 21.60 -14.97
CA GLU A 13 -31.75 21.03 -13.73
C GLU A 13 -31.31 19.56 -13.54
N LEU A 14 -31.37 18.77 -14.62
CA LEU A 14 -30.91 17.38 -14.59
C LEU A 14 -29.41 17.30 -14.29
N TYR A 15 -28.59 18.13 -14.94
CA TYR A 15 -27.15 18.18 -14.69
C TYR A 15 -26.81 18.53 -13.23
N LEU A 16 -27.52 19.51 -12.66
CA LEU A 16 -27.32 19.92 -11.27
C LEU A 16 -27.73 18.80 -10.30
N ALA A 17 -28.81 18.06 -10.58
CA ALA A 17 -29.19 16.90 -9.79
C ALA A 17 -28.13 15.79 -9.83
N LEU A 18 -27.54 15.54 -11.00
CA LEU A 18 -26.41 14.60 -11.14
C LEU A 18 -25.15 15.10 -10.41
N THR A 19 -24.92 16.41 -10.41
CA THR A 19 -23.81 17.02 -9.68
C THR A 19 -23.98 16.86 -8.17
N ALA A 20 -25.20 17.10 -7.64
CA ALA A 20 -25.50 16.83 -6.23
C ALA A 20 -25.24 15.37 -5.86
N ARG A 21 -25.62 14.43 -6.73
CA ARG A 21 -25.31 13.00 -6.56
C ARG A 21 -23.81 12.74 -6.46
N ARG A 22 -23.01 13.25 -7.41
CA ARG A 22 -21.55 13.08 -7.42
C ARG A 22 -20.90 13.64 -6.16
N MET A 23 -21.36 14.80 -5.68
CA MET A 23 -20.85 15.40 -4.44
C MET A 23 -21.18 14.56 -3.20
N LEU A 24 -22.36 13.94 -3.14
CA LEU A 24 -22.69 12.97 -2.08
C LEU A 24 -21.79 11.73 -2.17
N GLU A 25 -21.52 11.23 -3.37
CA GLU A 25 -20.60 10.10 -3.58
C GLU A 25 -19.13 10.43 -3.22
N GLN A 26 -18.75 11.72 -3.20
CA GLN A 26 -17.43 12.18 -2.74
C GLN A 26 -17.31 12.30 -1.21
N CYS A 27 -18.43 12.44 -0.49
CA CYS A 27 -18.43 12.61 0.97
C CYS A 27 -17.67 11.53 1.77
N PRO A 28 -17.72 10.22 1.44
CA PRO A 28 -16.92 9.21 2.15
C PRO A 28 -15.42 9.44 2.10
N ALA A 29 -14.92 9.87 0.94
CA ALA A 29 -13.49 10.13 0.78
C ALA A 29 -13.09 11.42 1.50
N THR A 30 -13.92 12.45 1.38
CA THR A 30 -13.65 13.76 1.98
C THR A 30 -13.81 13.76 3.51
N CYS A 31 -14.70 12.93 4.08
CA CYS A 31 -14.87 12.89 5.54
C CYS A 31 -13.67 12.30 6.29
N GLU A 32 -12.78 11.60 5.58
CA GLU A 32 -11.49 11.19 6.12
C GLU A 32 -10.50 12.37 6.22
N LEU A 33 -10.82 13.53 5.65
CA LEU A 33 -10.01 14.73 5.83
C LEU A 33 -10.55 15.54 7.01
N PRO A 34 -9.70 16.30 7.70
CA PRO A 34 -10.16 17.30 8.65
C PRO A 34 -11.20 18.24 8.00
N LEU A 35 -12.21 18.68 8.76
CA LEU A 35 -13.24 19.60 8.25
C LEU A 35 -12.65 20.93 7.75
N ASP A 36 -11.51 21.33 8.30
CA ASP A 36 -10.79 22.54 7.93
C ASP A 36 -9.81 22.34 6.76
N SER A 37 -9.72 21.13 6.19
CA SER A 37 -8.92 20.88 4.99
C SER A 37 -9.43 21.70 3.80
N ALA A 38 -8.55 21.93 2.83
CA ALA A 38 -8.89 22.70 1.63
C ALA A 38 -10.01 22.02 0.83
N GLU A 39 -9.97 20.70 0.73
CA GLU A 39 -10.92 19.86 0.00
C GLU A 39 -12.31 19.89 0.65
N SER A 40 -12.39 19.72 1.98
CA SER A 40 -13.65 19.82 2.73
C SER A 40 -14.28 21.21 2.55
N LYS A 41 -13.49 22.28 2.67
CA LYS A 41 -13.94 23.66 2.46
C LYS A 41 -14.39 23.90 1.03
N GLN A 42 -13.69 23.36 0.04
CA GLN A 42 -14.03 23.48 -1.37
C GLN A 42 -15.37 22.80 -1.68
N LEU A 43 -15.56 21.56 -1.22
CA LEU A 43 -16.81 20.82 -1.42
C LEU A 43 -18.02 21.55 -0.82
N VAL A 44 -17.87 22.08 0.41
CA VAL A 44 -18.92 22.86 1.09
C VAL A 44 -19.21 24.17 0.35
N ARG A 45 -18.17 24.94 -0.01
CA ARG A 45 -18.34 26.20 -0.76
C ARG A 45 -19.06 25.98 -2.07
N ARG A 46 -18.68 24.92 -2.80
CA ARG A 46 -19.33 24.56 -4.06
C ARG A 46 -20.78 24.15 -3.87
N ALA A 47 -21.10 23.36 -2.84
CA ALA A 47 -22.48 22.96 -2.57
C ALA A 47 -23.36 24.20 -2.33
N VAL A 48 -22.86 25.14 -1.53
CA VAL A 48 -23.51 26.42 -1.26
C VAL A 48 -23.69 27.26 -2.53
N ALA A 49 -22.66 27.36 -3.37
CA ALA A 49 -22.74 28.11 -4.63
C ALA A 49 -23.78 27.50 -5.59
N LEU A 50 -23.80 26.16 -5.74
CA LEU A 50 -24.77 25.46 -6.60
C LEU A 50 -26.20 25.58 -6.06
N ARG A 51 -26.38 25.57 -4.73
CA ARG A 51 -27.67 25.85 -4.10
C ARG A 51 -28.18 27.24 -4.45
N ASP A 52 -27.33 28.25 -4.25
CA ASP A 52 -27.71 29.65 -4.45
C ASP A 52 -28.00 29.92 -5.94
N TYR A 53 -27.21 29.33 -6.83
CA TYR A 53 -27.47 29.30 -8.27
C TYR A 53 -28.81 28.64 -8.60
N SER A 54 -29.09 27.46 -8.02
CA SER A 54 -30.35 26.75 -8.27
C SER A 54 -31.57 27.56 -7.85
N ARG A 55 -31.46 28.32 -6.73
CA ARG A 55 -32.51 29.25 -6.28
C ARG A 55 -32.70 30.42 -7.24
N GLN A 56 -31.60 30.99 -7.75
CA GLN A 56 -31.65 32.12 -8.68
C GLN A 56 -32.36 31.77 -10.00
N LEU A 57 -32.20 30.54 -10.47
CA LEU A 57 -32.87 30.03 -11.67
C LEU A 57 -34.27 29.47 -11.42
N HIS A 58 -34.75 29.48 -10.17
CA HIS A 58 -36.05 28.94 -9.78
C HIS A 58 -36.25 27.45 -10.13
N PHE A 59 -35.20 26.64 -9.99
CA PHE A 59 -35.31 25.18 -10.11
C PHE A 59 -36.13 24.58 -8.94
N ASP A 60 -36.50 23.30 -9.07
CA ASP A 60 -37.26 22.56 -8.06
C ASP A 60 -36.63 22.66 -6.67
N GLU A 61 -37.44 22.99 -5.65
CA GLU A 61 -36.99 23.13 -4.26
C GLU A 61 -36.35 21.84 -3.72
N GLN A 62 -36.75 20.67 -4.23
CA GLN A 62 -36.11 19.40 -3.89
C GLN A 62 -34.64 19.34 -4.32
N LEU A 63 -34.27 20.01 -5.41
CA LEU A 63 -32.87 20.11 -5.86
C LEU A 63 -32.07 20.99 -4.90
N VAL A 64 -32.61 22.15 -4.54
CA VAL A 64 -32.02 23.09 -3.58
C VAL A 64 -31.73 22.41 -2.24
N GLN A 65 -32.71 21.65 -1.73
CA GLN A 65 -32.58 20.91 -0.47
C GLN A 65 -31.45 19.89 -0.48
N ARG A 66 -31.11 19.29 -1.63
CA ARG A 66 -29.99 18.34 -1.73
C ARG A 66 -28.65 19.02 -1.55
N PHE A 67 -28.48 20.18 -2.18
CA PHE A 67 -27.25 20.95 -2.00
C PHE A 67 -27.11 21.47 -0.55
N ASP A 68 -28.23 21.84 0.09
CA ASP A 68 -28.25 22.16 1.52
C ASP A 68 -27.91 20.96 2.42
N ALA A 69 -28.24 19.74 2.02
CA ALA A 69 -27.95 18.54 2.80
C ALA A 69 -26.46 18.16 2.81
N ILE A 70 -25.72 18.42 1.71
CA ILE A 70 -24.31 17.97 1.55
C ILE A 70 -23.40 18.45 2.70
N PRO A 71 -23.35 19.74 3.09
CA PRO A 71 -22.51 20.17 4.21
C PRO A 71 -22.86 19.49 5.54
N SER A 72 -24.16 19.24 5.80
CA SER A 72 -24.60 18.54 7.00
C SER A 72 -24.20 17.07 6.99
N VAL A 73 -24.32 16.38 5.85
CA VAL A 73 -23.90 14.98 5.68
C VAL A 73 -22.39 14.87 5.92
N LEU A 74 -21.60 15.71 5.24
CA LEU A 74 -20.15 15.75 5.41
C LEU A 74 -19.76 15.99 6.88
N GLY A 75 -20.38 16.98 7.53
CA GLY A 75 -20.12 17.30 8.93
C GLY A 75 -20.36 16.12 9.87
N LYS A 76 -21.49 15.42 9.73
CA LYS A 76 -21.81 14.21 10.52
C LYS A 76 -20.79 13.09 10.27
N MET A 77 -20.44 12.85 9.01
CA MET A 77 -19.49 11.80 8.65
C MET A 77 -18.08 12.09 9.16
N THR A 78 -17.62 13.34 9.10
CA THR A 78 -16.30 13.69 9.64
C THR A 78 -16.25 13.56 11.16
N GLN A 79 -17.31 13.95 11.87
CA GLN A 79 -17.40 13.72 13.33
C GLN A 79 -17.29 12.22 13.67
N GLU A 80 -17.95 11.36 12.89
CA GLU A 80 -17.88 9.91 13.07
C GLU A 80 -16.49 9.36 12.74
N ALA A 81 -15.85 9.84 11.67
CA ALA A 81 -14.48 9.47 11.31
C ALA A 81 -13.47 9.92 12.37
N GLU A 82 -13.64 11.09 12.96
CA GLU A 82 -12.82 11.58 14.08
C GLU A 82 -12.99 10.74 15.34
N LEU A 83 -14.24 10.40 15.71
CA LEU A 83 -14.52 9.51 16.84
C LEU A 83 -13.82 8.16 16.66
N ARG A 84 -13.94 7.58 15.45
CA ARG A 84 -13.28 6.33 15.09
C ARG A 84 -11.75 6.43 15.19
N ARG A 85 -11.15 7.55 14.75
CA ARG A 85 -9.70 7.79 14.89
C ARG A 85 -9.26 7.89 16.34
N ARG A 86 -10.05 8.53 17.20
CA ARG A 86 -9.78 8.61 18.65
C ARG A 86 -9.80 7.21 19.26
N GLN A 87 -10.84 6.42 18.99
CA GLN A 87 -10.94 5.03 19.46
C GLN A 87 -9.80 4.15 18.95
N MET A 88 -9.42 4.27 17.67
CA MET A 88 -8.27 3.54 17.13
C MET A 88 -6.94 3.95 17.80
N ARG A 89 -6.75 5.24 18.11
CA ARG A 89 -5.55 5.72 18.82
C ARG A 89 -5.50 5.23 20.25
N GLU A 90 -6.65 5.24 20.94
CA GLU A 90 -6.78 4.70 22.30
C GLU A 90 -6.45 3.20 22.32
N HIS A 91 -7.06 2.41 21.44
CA HIS A 91 -6.75 0.97 21.33
C HIS A 91 -5.30 0.69 20.91
N ALA A 92 -4.74 1.48 19.98
CA ALA A 92 -3.33 1.34 19.60
C ALA A 92 -2.38 1.72 20.75
N ALA A 93 -2.73 2.72 21.56
CA ALA A 93 -1.98 3.08 22.76
C ALA A 93 -2.06 1.99 23.82
N GLU A 94 -3.24 1.42 24.06
CA GLU A 94 -3.46 0.27 24.94
C GLU A 94 -2.67 -0.96 24.47
N ALA A 95 -2.70 -1.27 23.16
CA ALA A 95 -1.96 -2.39 22.58
C ALA A 95 -0.45 -2.20 22.73
N ARG A 96 0.07 -0.98 22.50
CA ARG A 96 1.49 -0.66 22.71
C ARG A 96 1.88 -0.73 24.18
N GLN A 97 1.00 -0.30 25.09
CA GLN A 97 1.24 -0.41 26.52
C GLN A 97 1.31 -1.88 26.93
N ARG A 98 0.35 -2.70 26.52
CA ARG A 98 0.38 -4.16 26.75
C ARG A 98 1.60 -4.83 26.14
N GLN A 99 2.04 -4.43 24.95
CA GLN A 99 3.29 -4.95 24.36
C GLN A 99 4.53 -4.57 25.18
N ARG A 100 4.56 -3.37 25.79
CA ARG A 100 5.64 -2.99 26.71
C ARG A 100 5.59 -3.82 27.97
N ASP A 101 4.42 -3.95 28.58
CA ASP A 101 4.20 -4.75 29.78
C ASP A 101 4.60 -6.21 29.51
N ASN A 102 4.21 -6.78 28.37
CA ASN A 102 4.60 -8.13 27.95
C ASN A 102 6.11 -8.26 27.72
N ARG A 103 6.78 -7.27 27.14
CA ARG A 103 8.25 -7.28 26.98
C ARG A 103 8.96 -7.22 28.34
N GLU A 104 8.43 -6.45 29.29
CA GLU A 104 8.94 -6.40 30.66
C GLU A 104 8.73 -7.74 31.38
N SER A 105 7.53 -8.33 31.27
CA SER A 105 7.24 -9.67 31.77
C SER A 105 8.13 -10.74 31.13
N GLN A 106 8.38 -10.67 29.82
CA GLN A 106 9.25 -11.62 29.11
C GLN A 106 10.71 -11.50 29.55
N LYS A 107 11.20 -10.27 29.81
CA LYS A 107 12.53 -10.06 30.42
C LYS A 107 12.61 -10.65 31.81
N ASN A 108 11.58 -10.45 32.63
CA ASN A 108 11.49 -11.02 33.97
C ASN A 108 11.42 -12.56 33.91
N PHE A 109 10.67 -13.12 32.97
CA PHE A 109 10.61 -14.55 32.69
C PHE A 109 11.98 -15.11 32.29
N GLN A 110 12.67 -14.48 31.33
CA GLN A 110 14.01 -14.93 30.91
C GLN A 110 15.00 -14.90 32.07
N LEU A 111 14.96 -13.85 32.90
CA LEU A 111 15.81 -13.73 34.07
C LEU A 111 15.47 -14.80 35.12
N THR A 112 14.20 -15.15 35.30
CA THR A 112 13.73 -16.20 36.22
C THR A 112 14.11 -17.60 35.72
N VAL A 113 13.90 -17.90 34.44
CA VAL A 113 14.27 -19.19 33.84
C VAL A 113 15.80 -19.35 33.80
N PHE A 114 16.54 -18.29 33.47
CA PHE A 114 18.00 -18.31 33.46
C PHE A 114 18.57 -18.50 34.87
N SER A 115 18.08 -17.75 35.86
CA SER A 115 18.52 -17.90 37.26
C SER A 115 18.13 -19.25 37.83
N GLY A 116 16.91 -19.74 37.57
CA GLY A 116 16.47 -21.08 37.97
C GLY A 116 17.32 -22.19 37.33
N GLY A 117 17.57 -22.11 36.01
CA GLY A 117 18.43 -23.05 35.29
C GLY A 117 19.88 -23.01 35.77
N MET A 118 20.43 -21.83 36.05
CA MET A 118 21.77 -21.72 36.64
C MET A 118 21.84 -22.33 38.04
N LEU A 119 20.85 -22.09 38.90
CA LEU A 119 20.81 -22.67 40.25
C LEU A 119 20.65 -24.19 40.21
N ALA A 120 19.86 -24.72 39.26
CA ALA A 120 19.74 -26.15 39.01
C ALA A 120 21.10 -26.79 38.67
N VAL A 121 21.86 -26.17 37.77
CA VAL A 121 23.18 -26.66 37.34
C VAL A 121 24.23 -26.48 38.45
N LEU A 122 24.25 -25.33 39.14
CA LEU A 122 25.21 -25.05 40.21
C LEU A 122 25.02 -25.99 41.41
N GLY A 123 23.78 -26.38 41.72
CA GLY A 123 23.48 -27.34 42.79
C GLY A 123 24.01 -28.75 42.51
N GLU A 124 24.17 -29.12 41.23
CA GLU A 124 24.72 -30.40 40.78
C GLU A 124 26.24 -30.38 40.59
N LEU A 125 26.90 -29.23 40.70
CA LEU A 125 28.35 -29.17 40.53
C LEU A 125 29.06 -29.99 41.61
N PRO A 126 29.98 -30.90 41.22
CA PRO A 126 30.75 -31.69 42.17
C PRO A 126 31.71 -30.78 42.94
N LEU A 127 31.65 -30.86 44.27
CA LEU A 127 32.60 -30.25 45.18
C LEU A 127 33.79 -31.20 45.35
N TYR A 128 34.96 -30.73 44.98
CA TYR A 128 36.21 -31.47 45.19
C TYR A 128 36.91 -30.95 46.44
N SER A 129 37.22 -31.84 47.39
CA SER A 129 38.15 -31.50 48.47
C SER A 129 39.56 -31.92 48.09
N ILE A 130 40.50 -31.01 48.32
CA ILE A 130 41.92 -31.24 48.08
C ILE A 130 42.52 -31.69 49.41
N ARG A 131 42.96 -32.95 49.49
CA ARG A 131 43.72 -33.45 50.64
C ARG A 131 45.14 -33.79 50.20
N HIS A 132 46.09 -33.27 50.96
CA HIS A 132 47.48 -33.63 50.78
C HIS A 132 47.74 -34.96 51.50
N ASP A 133 48.16 -35.98 50.76
CA ASP A 133 48.55 -37.26 51.34
C ASP A 133 49.96 -37.13 51.96
N PRO A 134 50.09 -37.21 53.29
CA PRO A 134 51.37 -37.00 53.97
C PRO A 134 52.36 -38.14 53.73
N ILE A 135 51.93 -39.30 53.24
CA ILE A 135 52.80 -40.46 53.02
C ILE A 135 53.46 -40.40 51.65
N THR A 136 52.73 -40.00 50.62
CA THR A 136 53.21 -39.95 49.23
C THR A 136 53.68 -38.55 48.80
N GLY A 137 53.29 -37.50 49.54
CA GLY A 137 53.55 -36.10 49.17
C GLY A 137 52.70 -35.61 48.00
N MET A 138 51.78 -36.43 47.48
CA MET A 138 50.89 -36.04 46.38
C MET A 138 49.65 -35.31 46.88
N THR A 139 49.16 -34.37 46.07
CA THR A 139 47.88 -33.70 46.30
C THR A 139 46.79 -34.52 45.60
N LEU A 140 45.86 -35.09 46.37
CA LEU A 140 44.78 -35.91 45.83
C LEU A 140 43.48 -35.13 45.92
N THR A 141 42.79 -35.03 44.77
CA THR A 141 41.48 -34.38 44.64
C THR A 141 40.42 -35.48 44.72
N TYR A 142 39.51 -35.40 45.70
CA TYR A 142 38.41 -36.34 45.85
C TYR A 142 37.09 -35.59 45.78
N GLU A 143 36.15 -36.14 45.02
CA GLU A 143 34.77 -35.64 44.97
C GLU A 143 34.09 -35.89 46.32
N THR A 144 33.70 -34.81 46.99
CA THR A 144 33.17 -34.82 48.37
C THR A 144 31.65 -34.65 48.46
N GLY A 145 30.97 -34.47 47.33
CA GLY A 145 29.53 -34.28 47.24
C GLY A 145 29.18 -33.23 46.18
N THR A 146 27.90 -32.85 46.09
CA THR A 146 27.44 -31.72 45.27
C THR A 146 27.13 -30.51 46.15
N LEU A 147 27.13 -29.31 45.56
CA LEU A 147 27.02 -28.04 46.29
C LEU A 147 25.79 -27.93 47.20
N SER A 148 24.63 -28.44 46.76
CA SER A 148 23.48 -28.79 47.61
C SER A 148 22.32 -29.29 46.73
N PRO A 149 21.73 -30.47 47.01
CA PRO A 149 20.50 -30.93 46.35
C PRO A 149 19.34 -29.93 46.49
N GLU A 150 19.26 -29.22 47.62
CA GLU A 150 18.22 -28.22 47.88
C GLU A 150 18.35 -26.99 46.97
N LEU A 151 19.58 -26.62 46.57
CA LEU A 151 19.83 -25.54 45.60
C LEU A 151 19.37 -25.95 44.18
N SER A 152 19.57 -27.22 43.83
CA SER A 152 19.13 -27.74 42.53
C SER A 152 17.60 -27.84 42.45
N GLU A 153 16.96 -28.37 43.50
CA GLU A 153 15.49 -28.47 43.59
C GLU A 153 14.83 -27.08 43.59
N PHE A 154 15.41 -26.12 44.31
CA PHE A 154 14.96 -24.73 44.27
C PHE A 154 15.09 -24.12 42.86
N GLY A 155 16.23 -24.32 42.17
CA GLY A 155 16.44 -23.87 40.80
C GLY A 155 15.45 -24.47 39.79
N LEU A 156 15.20 -25.78 39.89
CA LEU A 156 14.19 -26.49 39.09
C LEU A 156 12.77 -25.97 39.36
N SER A 157 12.42 -25.69 40.61
CA SER A 157 11.11 -25.14 40.96
C SER A 157 10.90 -23.73 40.35
N LEU A 158 11.92 -22.87 40.41
CA LEU A 158 11.94 -21.54 39.79
C LEU A 158 11.84 -21.62 38.26
N LEU A 159 12.54 -22.57 37.64
CA LEU A 159 12.49 -22.80 36.21
C LEU A 159 11.10 -23.26 35.75
N MET A 160 10.49 -24.23 36.45
CA MET A 160 9.15 -24.72 36.14
C MET A 160 8.07 -23.67 36.37
N GLN A 161 8.19 -22.87 37.44
CA GLN A 161 7.31 -21.74 37.69
C GLN A 161 7.43 -20.67 36.60
N GLY A 162 8.67 -20.36 36.18
CA GLY A 162 8.94 -19.47 35.05
C GLY A 162 8.22 -19.97 33.81
N VAL A 163 8.53 -21.21 33.35
CA VAL A 163 7.93 -21.84 32.15
C VAL A 163 6.40 -21.81 32.18
N GLY A 164 5.78 -22.14 33.32
CA GLY A 164 4.33 -22.11 33.47
C GLY A 164 3.73 -20.70 33.30
N GLN A 165 4.34 -19.68 33.88
CA GLN A 165 3.90 -18.29 33.72
C GLN A 165 4.07 -17.79 32.28
N GLY A 166 5.19 -18.12 31.63
CA GLY A 166 5.45 -17.70 30.25
C GLY A 166 4.43 -18.23 29.24
N LEU A 167 3.98 -19.48 29.41
CA LEU A 167 2.94 -20.07 28.56
C LEU A 167 1.58 -19.42 28.78
N ALA A 168 1.20 -19.16 30.04
CA ALA A 168 -0.07 -18.50 30.38
C ALA A 168 -0.12 -17.05 29.86
N ASP A 169 0.97 -16.30 30.01
CA ASP A 169 1.06 -14.92 29.53
C ASP A 169 1.02 -14.84 28.00
N GLN A 170 1.61 -15.80 27.30
CA GLN A 170 1.59 -15.86 25.83
C GLN A 170 0.18 -16.17 25.30
N GLU A 171 -0.54 -17.10 25.92
CA GLU A 171 -1.93 -17.41 25.57
C GLU A 171 -2.85 -16.22 25.84
N GLN A 172 -2.68 -15.55 26.99
CA GLN A 172 -3.46 -14.35 27.34
C GLN A 172 -3.17 -13.18 26.40
N ALA A 173 -1.91 -12.97 26.02
CA ALA A 173 -1.52 -11.94 25.06
C ALA A 173 -2.17 -12.17 23.69
N ALA A 174 -2.09 -13.40 23.17
CA ALA A 174 -2.72 -13.77 21.90
C ALA A 174 -4.25 -13.63 21.94
N ALA A 175 -4.89 -14.02 23.05
CA ALA A 175 -6.33 -13.86 23.22
C ALA A 175 -6.74 -12.37 23.32
N ALA A 176 -5.97 -11.56 24.03
CA ALA A 176 -6.22 -10.13 24.17
C ALA A 176 -6.03 -9.37 22.84
N GLU A 177 -5.04 -9.75 22.03
CA GLU A 177 -4.83 -9.23 20.68
C GLU A 177 -6.00 -9.59 19.76
N ALA A 178 -6.41 -10.87 19.76
CA ALA A 178 -7.56 -11.32 18.96
C ALA A 178 -8.88 -10.63 19.35
N ILE A 179 -9.11 -10.40 20.64
CA ILE A 179 -10.28 -9.66 21.14
C ILE A 179 -10.18 -8.18 20.73
N GLY A 180 -9.00 -7.57 20.87
CA GLY A 180 -8.75 -6.18 20.46
C GLY A 180 -9.04 -5.96 18.98
N ASP A 181 -8.52 -6.83 18.11
CA ASP A 181 -8.76 -6.79 16.67
C ASP A 181 -10.23 -6.98 16.33
N THR A 182 -10.92 -7.90 17.03
CA THR A 182 -12.35 -8.14 16.80
C THR A 182 -13.21 -6.94 17.21
N VAL A 183 -12.90 -6.29 18.34
CA VAL A 183 -13.60 -5.09 18.79
C VAL A 183 -13.34 -3.92 17.86
N LEU A 184 -12.07 -3.68 17.51
CA LEU A 184 -11.68 -2.63 16.57
C LEU A 184 -12.38 -2.80 15.24
N ARG A 185 -12.41 -4.04 14.72
CA ARG A 185 -13.11 -4.39 13.49
C ARG A 185 -14.60 -4.07 13.57
N ARG A 186 -15.29 -4.48 14.64
CA ARG A 186 -16.73 -4.17 14.81
C ARG A 186 -17.01 -2.68 14.90
N VAL A 187 -16.16 -1.92 15.59
CA VAL A 187 -16.29 -0.45 15.70
C VAL A 187 -16.14 0.19 14.31
N VAL A 188 -15.16 -0.26 13.54
CA VAL A 188 -14.91 0.23 12.18
C VAL A 188 -16.05 -0.16 11.23
N GLU A 189 -16.51 -1.41 11.25
CA GLU A 189 -17.62 -1.91 10.44
C GLU A 189 -18.91 -1.14 10.73
N HIS A 190 -19.29 -1.00 12.01
CA HIS A 190 -20.50 -0.27 12.42
C HIS A 190 -20.47 1.21 12.03
N SER A 191 -19.29 1.85 12.11
CA SER A 191 -19.09 3.22 11.66
C SER A 191 -19.27 3.35 10.14
N TYR A 192 -18.72 2.42 9.36
CA TYR A 192 -18.91 2.43 7.90
C TYR A 192 -20.35 2.12 7.50
N GLU A 193 -21.05 1.24 8.22
CA GLU A 193 -22.46 0.96 7.99
C GLU A 193 -23.33 2.20 8.20
N ARG A 194 -23.09 2.96 9.28
CA ARG A 194 -23.80 4.22 9.56
C ARG A 194 -23.55 5.28 8.48
N GLN A 195 -22.28 5.50 8.13
CA GLN A 195 -21.90 6.42 7.05
C GLN A 195 -22.52 6.00 5.72
N GLY A 196 -22.45 4.71 5.39
CA GLY A 196 -23.04 4.13 4.20
C GLY A 196 -24.55 4.30 4.15
N GLN A 197 -25.24 4.14 5.28
CA GLN A 197 -26.69 4.34 5.36
C GLN A 197 -27.08 5.81 5.17
N LEU A 198 -26.37 6.75 5.79
CA LEU A 198 -26.61 8.19 5.60
C LEU A 198 -26.51 8.59 4.13
N ILE A 199 -25.46 8.12 3.44
CA ILE A 199 -25.28 8.40 2.01
C ILE A 199 -26.32 7.68 1.17
N LYS A 200 -26.61 6.42 1.46
CA LYS A 200 -27.59 5.63 0.72
C LYS A 200 -28.98 6.26 0.78
N ASP A 201 -29.36 6.80 1.93
CA ASP A 201 -30.65 7.48 2.10
C ASP A 201 -30.72 8.78 1.26
N GLU A 202 -29.65 9.58 1.24
CA GLU A 202 -29.62 10.79 0.40
C GLU A 202 -29.50 10.45 -1.10
N LEU A 203 -28.68 9.48 -1.48
CA LEU A 203 -28.60 9.00 -2.87
C LEU A 203 -29.94 8.47 -3.37
N LYS A 204 -30.67 7.72 -2.53
CA LYS A 204 -32.00 7.25 -2.87
C LYS A 204 -32.95 8.43 -3.14
N ARG A 205 -32.94 9.48 -2.32
CA ARG A 205 -33.73 10.69 -2.59
C ARG A 205 -33.33 11.32 -3.92
N VAL A 206 -32.03 11.35 -4.22
CA VAL A 206 -31.55 11.87 -5.50
C VAL A 206 -32.10 11.05 -6.67
N ASP A 207 -31.97 9.74 -6.60
CA ASP A 207 -32.46 8.80 -7.61
C ASP A 207 -33.98 8.86 -7.78
N ASP A 208 -34.75 8.97 -6.68
CA ASP A 208 -36.22 9.08 -6.72
C ASP A 208 -36.71 10.33 -7.49
N PHE A 209 -35.91 11.41 -7.52
CA PHE A 209 -36.18 12.62 -8.31
C PHE A 209 -35.68 12.55 -9.75
N LEU A 210 -34.59 11.82 -9.98
CA LEU A 210 -34.05 11.59 -11.32
C LEU A 210 -34.95 10.63 -12.10
N LEU A 211 -35.51 9.62 -11.44
CA LEU A 211 -36.25 8.53 -12.08
C LEU A 211 -37.40 9.02 -12.99
N PRO A 212 -38.29 9.94 -12.58
CA PRO A 212 -39.33 10.46 -13.47
C PRO A 212 -38.76 11.25 -14.65
N ARG A 213 -37.70 12.03 -14.43
CA ARG A 213 -37.03 12.85 -15.45
C ARG A 213 -36.28 12.01 -16.48
N LEU A 214 -35.88 10.79 -16.10
CA LEU A 214 -35.24 9.80 -16.97
C LEU A 214 -36.25 8.84 -17.63
N GLY A 215 -37.55 9.11 -17.54
CA GLY A 215 -38.59 8.27 -18.15
C GLY A 215 -38.79 6.93 -17.44
N GLY A 216 -38.45 6.83 -16.15
CA GLY A 216 -38.65 5.63 -15.33
C GLY A 216 -37.48 4.64 -15.36
N GLU A 217 -36.41 4.92 -16.09
CA GLU A 217 -35.22 4.06 -16.10
C GLU A 217 -34.25 4.41 -14.96
N PRO A 218 -33.75 3.41 -14.21
CA PRO A 218 -32.81 3.66 -13.13
C PRO A 218 -31.50 4.21 -13.70
N PHE A 219 -30.92 5.17 -12.99
CA PHE A 219 -29.64 5.73 -13.39
C PHE A 219 -28.57 4.63 -13.43
N PRO A 220 -27.79 4.52 -14.53
CA PRO A 220 -26.77 3.49 -14.62
C PRO A 220 -25.74 3.70 -13.50
N ALA A 221 -25.62 2.70 -12.62
CA ALA A 221 -24.51 2.64 -11.68
C ALA A 221 -23.23 2.48 -12.48
N LEU A 222 -22.60 3.60 -12.83
CA LEU A 222 -21.31 3.58 -13.48
C LEU A 222 -20.25 3.24 -12.43
N PRO A 223 -19.21 2.48 -12.81
CA PRO A 223 -18.02 2.44 -11.99
C PRO A 223 -17.52 3.88 -11.93
N MET A 224 -17.72 4.54 -10.78
CA MET A 224 -17.19 5.85 -10.52
C MET A 224 -15.73 5.86 -10.96
N LEU A 225 -15.34 6.85 -11.77
CA LEU A 225 -13.94 7.14 -12.01
C LEU A 225 -13.34 7.68 -10.71
N SER A 226 -13.27 6.86 -9.65
CA SER A 226 -12.39 7.14 -8.54
C SER A 226 -10.97 6.97 -9.07
N HIS A 227 -10.45 8.04 -9.69
CA HIS A 227 -9.10 8.10 -10.26
C HIS A 227 -7.97 7.95 -9.21
N SER A 228 -8.32 7.62 -7.97
CA SER A 228 -7.39 7.47 -6.86
C SER A 228 -7.94 6.62 -5.71
N GLN A 229 -8.84 5.65 -5.96
CA GLN A 229 -8.86 4.51 -5.04
C GLN A 229 -7.51 3.83 -5.21
N SER A 230 -6.58 4.18 -4.31
CA SER A 230 -5.34 3.47 -4.14
C SER A 230 -5.66 1.98 -4.13
N ARG A 231 -4.81 1.18 -4.78
CA ARG A 231 -4.83 -0.29 -4.76
C ARG A 231 -4.87 -0.94 -3.35
N THR A 232 -5.07 -0.17 -2.30
CA THR A 232 -5.31 -0.59 -0.92
C THR A 232 -6.57 -1.43 -0.77
N ASP A 233 -7.64 -1.21 -1.56
CA ASP A 233 -8.87 -2.00 -1.40
C ASP A 233 -8.79 -3.41 -2.00
N GLU A 234 -8.02 -3.64 -3.08
CA GLU A 234 -7.77 -5.01 -3.59
C GLU A 234 -6.96 -5.90 -2.63
N ARG A 235 -6.27 -5.30 -1.64
CA ARG A 235 -5.57 -6.04 -0.57
C ARG A 235 -6.47 -6.42 0.60
N ARG A 236 -7.67 -5.85 0.73
CA ARG A 236 -8.56 -6.05 1.90
C ARG A 236 -9.41 -7.33 1.84
N GLU A 237 -9.52 -8.00 0.70
CA GLU A 237 -10.38 -9.19 0.55
C GLU A 237 -9.67 -10.55 0.68
N ARG A 238 -8.41 -10.61 1.10
CA ARG A 238 -7.80 -11.91 1.48
C ARG A 238 -8.10 -12.23 2.94
N VAL A 239 -9.25 -12.85 3.16
CA VAL A 239 -9.60 -13.53 4.41
C VAL A 239 -8.57 -14.65 4.65
N PRO A 240 -7.74 -14.63 5.71
CA PRO A 240 -7.02 -15.82 6.10
C PRO A 240 -8.03 -16.86 6.62
N GLU A 241 -7.93 -18.09 6.13
CA GLU A 241 -8.68 -19.22 6.68
C GLU A 241 -8.42 -19.31 8.19
N ARG A 242 -9.47 -19.67 8.95
CA ARG A 242 -9.43 -19.78 10.42
C ARG A 242 -8.18 -20.57 10.88
N PRO A 243 -7.49 -20.14 11.94
CA PRO A 243 -6.40 -20.93 12.50
C PRO A 243 -6.96 -22.30 12.94
N ARG A 244 -6.33 -23.38 12.45
CA ARG A 244 -6.62 -24.75 12.90
C ARG A 244 -6.26 -24.85 14.39
N THR A 245 -7.12 -25.45 15.19
CA THR A 245 -6.84 -25.68 16.61
C THR A 245 -5.70 -26.69 16.77
N LEU A 246 -4.86 -26.49 17.80
CA LEU A 246 -3.67 -27.31 18.11
C LEU A 246 -4.01 -28.82 18.20
N THR A 247 -5.24 -29.16 18.55
CA THR A 247 -5.76 -30.53 18.63
C THR A 247 -5.96 -31.21 17.28
N GLN A 248 -6.16 -30.46 16.19
CA GLN A 248 -6.20 -30.99 14.82
C GLN A 248 -4.79 -31.24 14.27
N VAL A 249 -3.81 -30.44 14.67
CA VAL A 249 -2.41 -30.57 14.21
C VAL A 249 -1.72 -31.79 14.82
N LEU A 250 -2.08 -32.18 16.04
CA LEU A 250 -1.45 -33.33 16.74
C LEU A 250 -1.98 -34.70 16.29
N LYS A 251 -3.09 -34.79 15.55
CA LYS A 251 -3.64 -36.07 15.03
C LYS A 251 -3.13 -36.43 13.64
N GLU A 252 -2.60 -35.46 12.90
CA GLU A 252 -2.04 -35.65 11.57
C GLU A 252 -0.51 -35.62 11.72
N GLY A 253 0.13 -36.80 11.71
CA GLY A 253 1.59 -36.89 11.78
C GLY A 253 2.30 -36.02 10.73
N PRO A 254 3.58 -35.68 10.93
CA PRO A 254 4.27 -34.66 10.14
C PRO A 254 4.17 -34.99 8.63
N PRO A 255 3.53 -34.12 7.81
CA PRO A 255 3.41 -34.38 6.39
C PRO A 255 4.81 -34.40 5.78
N ARG A 256 5.07 -35.39 4.91
CA ARG A 256 6.24 -35.35 4.02
C ARG A 256 6.13 -34.08 3.18
N ASN A 257 7.03 -33.13 3.43
CA ASN A 257 7.10 -31.82 2.78
C ASN A 257 7.40 -31.97 1.28
N THR A 258 6.35 -32.19 0.51
CA THR A 258 6.25 -31.74 -0.89
C THR A 258 4.95 -30.95 -0.97
N VAL A 259 4.95 -29.75 -0.41
CA VAL A 259 3.84 -28.80 -0.60
C VAL A 259 3.83 -28.45 -2.08
N ALA A 260 2.93 -29.08 -2.83
CA ALA A 260 2.74 -28.80 -4.24
C ALA A 260 2.39 -27.31 -4.37
N ARG A 261 3.25 -26.57 -5.06
CA ARG A 261 3.13 -25.15 -5.37
C ARG A 261 1.69 -24.85 -5.83
N PRO A 262 0.91 -23.99 -5.15
CA PRO A 262 -0.33 -23.51 -5.74
C PRO A 262 0.02 -22.86 -7.09
N PRO A 263 -0.63 -23.24 -8.20
CA PRO A 263 -0.32 -22.68 -9.50
C PRO A 263 -0.46 -21.16 -9.40
N LYS A 264 0.57 -20.43 -9.83
CA LYS A 264 0.53 -18.96 -9.92
C LYS A 264 -0.75 -18.61 -10.69
N PRO A 265 -1.71 -17.89 -10.10
CA PRO A 265 -2.96 -17.58 -10.79
C PRO A 265 -2.60 -16.94 -12.11
N SER A 266 -3.01 -17.58 -13.21
CA SER A 266 -2.76 -17.02 -14.53
C SER A 266 -3.55 -15.71 -14.61
N PRO A 267 -2.97 -14.62 -15.14
CA PRO A 267 -3.77 -13.43 -15.36
C PRO A 267 -5.01 -13.83 -16.18
N PRO A 268 -6.21 -13.37 -15.79
CA PRO A 268 -7.45 -13.68 -16.50
C PRO A 268 -7.27 -13.42 -17.99
N LYS A 269 -7.72 -14.36 -18.81
CA LYS A 269 -7.50 -14.30 -20.25
C LYS A 269 -8.32 -13.15 -20.81
N ALA A 270 -7.88 -12.54 -21.91
CA ALA A 270 -8.60 -11.49 -22.61
C ALA A 270 -10.09 -11.84 -22.88
N ALA A 271 -10.39 -13.12 -23.06
CA ALA A 271 -11.74 -13.65 -23.26
C ALA A 271 -12.66 -13.46 -22.04
N ASP A 272 -12.11 -13.52 -20.83
CA ASP A 272 -12.87 -13.47 -19.57
C ASP A 272 -13.45 -12.07 -19.30
N TYR A 273 -12.90 -11.04 -19.94
CA TYR A 273 -13.34 -9.65 -19.82
C TYR A 273 -14.47 -9.26 -20.78
N LYS A 274 -14.71 -10.03 -21.86
CA LYS A 274 -15.72 -9.70 -22.87
C LYS A 274 -17.13 -9.46 -22.30
N PRO A 275 -17.65 -10.26 -21.33
CA PRO A 275 -18.99 -10.04 -20.78
C PRO A 275 -19.07 -8.74 -19.98
N ILE A 276 -18.06 -8.45 -19.16
CA ILE A 276 -17.99 -7.23 -18.35
C ILE A 276 -17.95 -6.02 -19.28
N MET A 277 -17.16 -6.09 -20.35
CA MET A 277 -17.06 -5.02 -21.34
C MET A 277 -18.34 -4.82 -22.13
N ALA A 278 -19.05 -5.89 -22.49
CA ALA A 278 -20.34 -5.80 -23.17
C ALA A 278 -21.39 -5.13 -22.26
N VAL A 279 -21.43 -5.47 -20.97
CA VAL A 279 -22.34 -4.84 -19.99
C VAL A 279 -22.01 -3.35 -19.84
N GLN A 280 -20.74 -3.00 -19.76
CA GLN A 280 -20.34 -1.60 -19.63
C GLN A 280 -20.62 -0.80 -20.92
N LEU A 281 -20.39 -1.39 -22.09
CA LEU A 281 -20.75 -0.82 -23.39
C LEU A 281 -22.25 -0.60 -23.52
N GLN A 282 -23.05 -1.55 -23.06
CA GLN A 282 -24.50 -1.39 -23.02
C GLN A 282 -24.90 -0.25 -22.08
N ARG A 283 -24.31 -0.16 -20.87
CA ARG A 283 -24.57 0.94 -19.92
C ARG A 283 -24.22 2.30 -20.50
N ALA A 284 -23.11 2.40 -21.21
CA ALA A 284 -22.69 3.66 -21.80
C ALA A 284 -23.52 4.07 -23.02
N ASN A 285 -23.86 3.12 -23.90
CA ASN A 285 -24.78 3.38 -24.99
C ASN A 285 -26.15 3.83 -24.45
N LEU A 286 -26.58 3.26 -23.33
CA LEU A 286 -27.81 3.65 -22.65
C LEU A 286 -27.67 5.04 -22.00
N ALA A 287 -26.55 5.34 -21.34
CA ALA A 287 -26.27 6.69 -20.84
C ALA A 287 -26.26 7.75 -21.97
N GLU A 288 -25.59 7.46 -23.10
CA GLU A 288 -25.55 8.32 -24.29
C GLU A 288 -26.95 8.48 -24.92
N LYS A 289 -27.74 7.40 -24.96
CA LYS A 289 -29.11 7.42 -25.49
C LYS A 289 -30.08 8.23 -24.63
N HIS A 290 -30.02 8.09 -23.30
CA HIS A 290 -30.99 8.69 -22.38
C HIS A 290 -30.65 10.13 -22.00
N MET A 291 -29.37 10.45 -21.89
CA MET A 291 -28.94 11.80 -21.50
C MET A 291 -28.47 12.64 -22.69
N GLY A 292 -28.46 12.10 -23.91
CA GLY A 292 -27.91 12.80 -25.07
C GLY A 292 -26.51 13.37 -24.79
N ARG A 293 -26.32 14.67 -25.07
CA ARG A 293 -25.08 15.41 -24.79
C ARG A 293 -24.97 15.95 -23.34
N HIS A 294 -25.85 15.57 -22.42
CA HIS A 294 -26.14 16.40 -21.23
C HIS A 294 -25.39 16.06 -19.93
N ASP A 295 -24.70 14.91 -19.81
CA ASP A 295 -23.73 14.71 -18.71
C ASP A 295 -22.32 14.38 -19.24
N PRO A 296 -21.44 15.39 -19.33
CA PRO A 296 -20.09 15.20 -19.85
C PRO A 296 -19.22 14.31 -18.96
N PHE A 297 -19.55 14.12 -17.67
CA PHE A 297 -18.80 13.22 -16.79
C PHE A 297 -19.06 11.75 -17.07
N LEU A 298 -20.27 11.37 -17.46
CA LEU A 298 -20.52 9.97 -17.85
C LEU A 298 -19.82 9.66 -19.17
N VAL A 299 -19.78 10.62 -20.09
CA VAL A 299 -18.99 10.51 -21.32
C VAL A 299 -17.50 10.34 -20.99
N ALA A 300 -16.97 11.13 -20.05
CA ALA A 300 -15.59 10.99 -19.59
C ALA A 300 -15.34 9.65 -18.89
N ALA A 301 -16.24 9.21 -18.03
CA ALA A 301 -16.20 7.90 -17.36
C ALA A 301 -16.17 6.75 -18.36
N TRP A 302 -17.04 6.83 -19.35
CA TRP A 302 -17.10 5.86 -20.42
C TRP A 302 -15.81 5.80 -21.23
N TYR A 303 -15.31 6.94 -21.70
CA TYR A 303 -14.08 7.00 -22.47
C TYR A 303 -12.86 6.60 -21.63
N GLY A 304 -12.83 6.94 -20.34
CA GLY A 304 -11.84 6.45 -19.40
C GLY A 304 -11.87 4.92 -19.26
N LEU A 305 -13.07 4.34 -19.15
CA LEU A 305 -13.22 2.88 -19.13
C LEU A 305 -12.77 2.26 -20.46
N GLN A 306 -13.19 2.80 -21.60
CA GLN A 306 -12.76 2.36 -22.93
C GLN A 306 -11.23 2.38 -23.05
N ALA A 307 -10.58 3.40 -22.50
CA ALA A 307 -9.13 3.53 -22.45
C ALA A 307 -8.44 2.43 -21.62
N THR A 308 -9.12 1.86 -20.61
CA THR A 308 -8.59 0.74 -19.81
C THR A 308 -8.81 -0.63 -20.45
N THR A 309 -9.67 -0.74 -21.46
CA THR A 309 -9.93 -2.01 -22.14
C THR A 309 -8.73 -2.45 -22.98
N GLN A 310 -8.60 -3.77 -23.21
CA GLN A 310 -7.44 -4.37 -23.89
C GLN A 310 -7.39 -4.04 -25.39
N VAL A 311 -7.08 -2.78 -25.71
CA VAL A 311 -6.68 -2.38 -27.04
C VAL A 311 -5.25 -2.87 -27.28
N PRO A 312 -4.94 -3.40 -28.48
CA PRO A 312 -3.60 -3.81 -28.84
C PRO A 312 -2.60 -2.71 -28.48
N ALA A 313 -1.47 -3.10 -27.88
CA ALA A 313 -0.49 -2.13 -27.34
C ALA A 313 -0.05 -1.06 -28.36
N ARG A 314 -0.06 -1.41 -29.66
CA ARG A 314 0.32 -0.51 -30.77
C ARG A 314 -0.69 0.62 -31.03
N GLU A 315 -1.97 0.40 -30.77
CA GLU A 315 -3.04 1.37 -31.08
C GLU A 315 -3.47 2.20 -29.86
N ARG A 316 -3.09 1.74 -28.67
CA ARG A 316 -3.48 2.32 -27.38
C ARG A 316 -3.15 3.82 -27.27
N SER A 317 -1.96 4.21 -27.70
CA SER A 317 -1.51 5.61 -27.68
C SER A 317 -2.42 6.53 -28.50
N THR A 318 -2.72 6.15 -29.75
CA THR A 318 -3.60 6.91 -30.65
C THR A 318 -5.03 6.97 -30.14
N GLN A 319 -5.54 5.85 -29.62
CA GLN A 319 -6.89 5.77 -29.09
C GLN A 319 -7.06 6.69 -27.86
N TRP A 320 -6.11 6.67 -26.92
CA TRP A 320 -6.16 7.54 -25.74
C TRP A 320 -6.20 9.02 -26.10
N VAL A 321 -5.44 9.44 -27.12
CA VAL A 321 -5.50 10.82 -27.62
C VAL A 321 -6.88 11.14 -28.20
N SER A 322 -7.42 10.26 -29.04
CA SER A 322 -8.76 10.45 -29.62
C SER A 322 -9.85 10.55 -28.55
N LEU A 323 -9.79 9.68 -27.53
CA LEU A 323 -10.70 9.70 -26.40
C LEU A 323 -10.54 10.99 -25.58
N GLY A 324 -9.31 11.40 -25.27
CA GLY A 324 -9.04 12.67 -24.59
C GLY A 324 -9.59 13.88 -25.34
N GLN A 325 -9.47 13.93 -26.67
CA GLN A 325 -10.04 15.00 -27.49
C GLN A 325 -11.57 15.05 -27.42
N ARG A 326 -12.23 13.89 -27.34
CA ARG A 326 -13.69 13.81 -27.18
C ARG A 326 -14.12 14.31 -25.80
N ILE A 327 -13.42 13.91 -24.72
CA ILE A 327 -13.67 14.42 -23.37
C ILE A 327 -13.47 15.95 -23.31
N ALA A 328 -12.39 16.47 -23.89
CA ALA A 328 -12.14 17.91 -23.95
C ALA A 328 -13.24 18.66 -24.74
N SER A 329 -13.79 18.04 -25.78
CA SER A 329 -14.94 18.59 -26.50
C SER A 329 -16.22 18.60 -25.66
N SER A 330 -16.43 17.58 -24.81
CA SER A 330 -17.55 17.53 -23.87
C SER A 330 -17.43 18.59 -22.77
N ALA A 331 -16.22 18.93 -22.32
CA ALA A 331 -16.03 20.03 -21.37
C ALA A 331 -16.56 21.38 -21.90
N LYS A 332 -16.46 21.62 -23.21
CA LYS A 332 -16.98 22.83 -23.86
C LYS A 332 -18.51 22.88 -23.95
N GLN A 333 -19.19 21.77 -23.65
CA GLN A 333 -20.64 21.75 -23.64
C GLN A 333 -21.19 22.38 -22.36
N LEU A 334 -20.42 22.41 -21.26
CA LEU A 334 -20.85 23.05 -20.02
C LEU A 334 -20.97 24.58 -20.20
N PRO A 335 -22.05 25.22 -19.68
CA PRO A 335 -22.28 26.66 -19.85
C PRO A 335 -21.16 27.51 -19.26
N GLU A 336 -20.71 28.57 -19.92
CA GLU A 336 -19.61 29.47 -19.50
C GLU A 336 -19.94 30.33 -18.25
N HIS A 337 -20.34 29.69 -17.16
CA HIS A 337 -20.58 30.28 -15.86
C HIS A 337 -19.59 29.71 -14.84
N GLU A 338 -19.13 30.54 -13.91
CA GLU A 338 -18.14 30.19 -12.87
C GLU A 338 -18.51 28.96 -12.04
N ILE A 339 -19.80 28.69 -11.82
CA ILE A 339 -20.27 27.51 -11.07
C ILE A 339 -19.92 26.18 -11.74
N TYR A 340 -19.65 26.19 -13.05
CA TYR A 340 -19.24 25.04 -13.86
C TYR A 340 -17.73 24.99 -14.09
N ASP A 341 -16.95 25.96 -13.62
CA ASP A 341 -15.50 26.02 -13.87
C ASP A 341 -14.77 24.81 -13.30
N GLU A 342 -15.07 24.42 -12.06
CA GLU A 342 -14.48 23.22 -11.46
C GLU A 342 -14.80 21.95 -12.27
N ASP A 343 -16.01 21.86 -12.80
CA ASP A 343 -16.42 20.70 -13.59
C ASP A 343 -15.73 20.66 -14.96
N ARG A 344 -15.62 21.81 -15.62
CA ARG A 344 -14.81 21.96 -16.82
C ARG A 344 -13.35 21.60 -16.55
N ALA A 345 -12.78 22.10 -15.45
CA ALA A 345 -11.41 21.82 -15.06
C ALA A 345 -11.19 20.30 -14.88
N ALA A 346 -12.10 19.62 -14.18
CA ALA A 346 -12.03 18.18 -13.96
C ALA A 346 -12.12 17.37 -15.26
N LEU A 347 -12.99 17.76 -16.21
CA LEU A 347 -13.08 17.09 -17.51
C LEU A 347 -11.82 17.31 -18.35
N LEU A 348 -11.27 18.53 -18.34
CA LEU A 348 -10.02 18.85 -19.02
C LEU A 348 -8.82 18.12 -18.40
N GLU A 349 -8.82 17.92 -17.07
CA GLU A 349 -7.85 17.09 -16.36
C GLU A 349 -7.87 15.65 -16.88
N VAL A 350 -9.05 15.02 -16.91
CA VAL A 350 -9.20 13.63 -17.38
C VAL A 350 -8.78 13.49 -18.85
N ALA A 351 -9.16 14.47 -19.69
CA ALA A 351 -8.74 14.53 -21.08
C ALA A 351 -7.21 14.62 -21.21
N ALA A 352 -6.58 15.50 -20.42
CA ALA A 352 -5.14 15.66 -20.40
C ALA A 352 -4.41 14.42 -19.88
N ASP A 353 -4.95 13.74 -18.86
CA ASP A 353 -4.38 12.51 -18.29
C ASP A 353 -4.28 11.41 -19.36
N LEU A 354 -5.31 11.22 -20.17
CA LEU A 354 -5.28 10.25 -21.27
C LEU A 354 -4.20 10.59 -22.32
N MET A 355 -4.10 11.86 -22.70
CA MET A 355 -3.07 12.32 -23.65
C MET A 355 -1.66 12.18 -23.07
N LEU A 356 -1.50 12.44 -21.78
CA LEU A 356 -0.24 12.33 -21.06
C LEU A 356 0.19 10.87 -20.92
N ARG A 357 -0.74 9.95 -20.61
CA ARG A 357 -0.47 8.50 -20.62
C ARG A 357 -0.03 8.01 -21.99
N ALA A 358 -0.63 8.53 -23.06
CA ALA A 358 -0.22 8.21 -24.43
C ALA A 358 1.21 8.71 -24.72
N ALA A 359 1.54 9.94 -24.30
CA ALA A 359 2.89 10.47 -24.40
C ALA A 359 3.90 9.65 -23.60
N LEU A 360 3.55 9.25 -22.37
CA LEU A 360 4.39 8.43 -21.50
C LEU A 360 4.66 7.06 -22.12
N LEU A 361 3.63 6.40 -22.65
CA LEU A 361 3.73 5.10 -23.31
C LEU A 361 4.69 5.16 -24.52
N ASP A 362 4.60 6.21 -25.32
CA ASP A 362 5.51 6.42 -26.47
C ASP A 362 6.96 6.70 -26.02
N SER A 363 7.15 7.23 -24.82
CA SER A 363 8.45 7.61 -24.25
C SER A 363 9.06 6.59 -23.29
N GLU A 364 8.40 5.46 -23.01
CA GLU A 364 8.76 4.54 -21.91
C GLU A 364 10.22 4.05 -21.99
N LYS A 365 10.74 3.85 -23.21
CA LYS A 365 12.09 3.32 -23.45
C LYS A 365 13.15 4.39 -23.68
N SER A 366 12.76 5.67 -23.72
CA SER A 366 13.66 6.79 -23.98
C SER A 366 13.86 7.65 -22.73
N SER A 367 15.00 8.34 -22.70
CA SER A 367 15.25 9.39 -21.70
C SER A 367 14.43 10.62 -22.07
N TRP A 368 13.91 11.35 -21.08
CA TRP A 368 13.13 12.57 -21.29
C TRP A 368 13.96 13.79 -21.72
N VAL A 369 15.31 13.74 -21.69
CA VAL A 369 16.19 14.88 -22.00
C VAL A 369 15.87 15.55 -23.34
N ASN A 370 15.54 14.77 -24.37
CA ASN A 370 15.29 15.26 -25.73
C ASN A 370 13.91 14.85 -26.27
N VAL A 371 12.97 14.53 -25.39
CA VAL A 371 11.63 14.12 -25.81
C VAL A 371 10.80 15.35 -26.15
N THR A 372 10.27 15.37 -27.37
CA THR A 372 9.31 16.37 -27.84
C THR A 372 8.04 15.65 -28.31
N SER A 373 7.14 15.39 -27.36
CA SER A 373 5.88 14.71 -27.63
C SER A 373 4.78 15.70 -27.99
N THR A 374 4.24 15.60 -29.21
CA THR A 374 3.06 16.38 -29.63
C THR A 374 1.83 16.07 -28.76
N LYS A 375 1.71 14.84 -28.26
CA LYS A 375 0.63 14.42 -27.35
C LYS A 375 0.75 15.12 -25.99
N ALA A 376 1.97 15.28 -25.48
CA ALA A 376 2.21 16.02 -24.24
C ALA A 376 1.95 17.53 -24.41
N ASP A 377 2.25 18.10 -25.58
CA ASP A 377 1.93 19.50 -25.88
C ASP A 377 0.41 19.75 -25.89
N MET A 378 -0.36 18.83 -26.50
CA MET A 378 -1.83 18.86 -26.42
C MET A 378 -2.33 18.77 -24.97
N ALA A 379 -1.77 17.85 -24.16
CA ALA A 379 -2.12 17.72 -22.75
C ALA A 379 -1.81 19.02 -21.97
N LEU A 380 -0.66 19.65 -22.25
CA LEU A 380 -0.24 20.88 -21.59
C LEU A 380 -1.23 22.04 -21.82
N VAL A 381 -1.75 22.20 -23.05
CA VAL A 381 -2.76 23.22 -23.37
C VAL A 381 -4.06 22.99 -22.57
N LEU A 382 -4.48 21.74 -22.42
CA LEU A 382 -5.66 21.39 -21.62
C LEU A 382 -5.44 21.66 -20.14
N LEU A 383 -4.26 21.30 -19.60
CA LEU A 383 -3.89 21.53 -18.20
C LEU A 383 -3.78 23.02 -17.86
N GLU A 384 -3.19 23.82 -18.75
CA GLU A 384 -3.14 25.29 -18.59
C GLU A 384 -4.54 25.92 -18.66
N SER A 385 -5.48 25.29 -19.37
CA SER A 385 -6.88 25.73 -19.38
C SER A 385 -7.61 25.29 -18.11
N ALA A 386 -7.40 24.06 -17.65
CA ALA A 386 -7.95 23.56 -16.38
C ALA A 386 -7.48 24.40 -15.18
N LEU A 387 -6.19 24.74 -15.11
CA LEU A 387 -5.63 25.59 -14.05
C LEU A 387 -6.12 27.04 -14.08
N ARG A 388 -6.62 27.54 -15.22
CA ARG A 388 -7.28 28.86 -15.25
C ARG A 388 -8.68 28.81 -14.66
N LEU A 389 -9.35 27.66 -14.76
CA LEU A 389 -10.70 27.41 -14.24
C LEU A 389 -10.67 27.00 -12.76
N ASP A 390 -9.64 26.25 -12.34
CA ASP A 390 -9.36 25.92 -10.94
C ASP A 390 -7.93 26.34 -10.53
N PRO A 391 -7.68 27.66 -10.33
CA PRO A 391 -6.36 28.16 -9.92
C PRO A 391 -5.82 27.62 -8.59
N PRO A 392 -6.65 27.36 -7.56
CA PRO A 392 -6.17 26.82 -6.29
C PRO A 392 -5.44 25.48 -6.42
N ASP A 393 -5.93 24.56 -7.27
CA ASP A 393 -5.41 23.18 -7.42
C ASP A 393 -4.96 22.62 -6.06
N SER A 394 -5.92 22.52 -5.13
CA SER A 394 -5.69 22.23 -3.71
C SER A 394 -4.93 20.91 -3.51
N THR A 395 -5.18 19.94 -4.39
CA THR A 395 -4.52 18.64 -4.38
C THR A 395 -3.14 18.65 -5.04
N GLY A 396 -2.81 19.67 -5.84
CA GLY A 396 -1.57 19.77 -6.62
C GLY A 396 -1.50 18.86 -7.84
N ARG A 397 -2.60 18.19 -8.21
CA ARG A 397 -2.62 17.14 -9.24
C ARG A 397 -2.51 17.70 -10.64
N LEU A 398 -3.22 18.80 -10.92
CA LEU A 398 -3.15 19.48 -12.22
C LEU A 398 -1.73 19.97 -12.50
N ARG A 399 -1.10 20.62 -11.51
CA ARG A 399 0.28 21.08 -11.62
C ARG A 399 1.28 19.92 -11.70
N GLU A 400 1.04 18.78 -11.03
CA GLU A 400 1.89 17.59 -11.17
C GLU A 400 1.85 17.07 -12.63
N GLN A 401 0.66 16.92 -13.21
CA GLN A 401 0.49 16.53 -14.62
C GLN A 401 1.09 17.58 -15.56
N GLN A 402 0.96 18.88 -15.26
CA GLN A 402 1.59 19.98 -16.00
C GLN A 402 3.11 19.88 -15.99
N ALA A 403 3.71 19.53 -14.85
CA ALA A 403 5.16 19.31 -14.75
C ALA A 403 5.60 18.15 -15.65
N ILE A 404 4.88 17.03 -15.65
CA ILE A 404 5.17 15.89 -16.55
C ILE A 404 5.02 16.30 -18.02
N ALA A 405 3.94 16.99 -18.38
CA ALA A 405 3.70 17.46 -19.74
C ALA A 405 4.79 18.45 -20.20
N CYS A 406 5.22 19.37 -19.33
CA CYS A 406 6.36 20.26 -19.59
C CYS A 406 7.65 19.47 -19.81
N ALA A 407 7.91 18.41 -19.04
CA ALA A 407 9.10 17.59 -19.22
C ALA A 407 9.11 16.86 -20.57
N LEU A 408 7.97 16.26 -20.95
CA LEU A 408 7.79 15.54 -22.22
C LEU A 408 7.69 16.46 -23.46
N THR A 409 7.65 17.77 -23.27
CA THR A 409 7.74 18.78 -24.34
C THR A 409 9.11 19.47 -24.38
N GLY A 410 10.10 18.97 -23.63
CA GLY A 410 11.45 19.51 -23.56
C GLY A 410 11.61 20.76 -22.67
N ARG A 411 10.56 21.18 -21.97
CA ARG A 411 10.57 22.36 -21.07
C ARG A 411 11.03 21.99 -19.66
N LEU A 412 12.18 21.32 -19.54
CA LEU A 412 12.68 20.69 -18.30
C LEU A 412 12.82 21.65 -17.11
N ARG A 413 13.28 22.89 -17.34
CA ARG A 413 13.41 23.91 -16.29
C ARG A 413 12.06 24.30 -15.69
N ARG A 414 11.05 24.50 -16.55
CA ARG A 414 9.68 24.83 -16.13
C ARG A 414 9.05 23.65 -15.38
N ALA A 415 9.23 22.43 -15.90
CA ALA A 415 8.75 21.21 -15.25
C ALA A 415 9.28 21.07 -13.82
N TYR A 416 10.59 21.24 -13.63
CA TYR A 416 11.21 21.14 -12.33
C TYR A 416 10.79 22.27 -11.37
N ALA A 417 10.63 23.51 -11.87
CA ALA A 417 10.12 24.61 -11.06
C ALA A 417 8.71 24.32 -10.51
N ILE A 418 7.77 23.91 -11.39
CA ILE A 418 6.40 23.54 -10.99
C ILE A 418 6.43 22.38 -9.98
N ALA A 419 7.19 21.31 -10.26
CA ALA A 419 7.29 20.18 -9.36
C ALA A 419 7.90 20.56 -8.00
N SER A 420 8.85 21.49 -7.96
CA SER A 420 9.46 21.94 -6.70
C SER A 420 8.48 22.70 -5.81
N GLU A 421 7.60 23.52 -6.40
CA GLU A 421 6.53 24.22 -5.68
C GLU A 421 5.52 23.26 -5.03
N LEU A 422 5.30 22.10 -5.65
CA LEU A 422 4.39 21.07 -5.15
C LEU A 422 4.95 20.25 -3.99
N ARG A 423 6.20 20.44 -3.59
CA ARG A 423 6.85 19.65 -2.52
C ARG A 423 6.07 19.70 -1.20
N THR A 424 5.41 20.81 -0.89
CA THR A 424 4.63 20.97 0.35
C THR A 424 3.26 20.30 0.29
N ILE A 425 2.70 20.09 -0.90
CA ILE A 425 1.35 19.54 -1.12
C ILE A 425 1.42 18.04 -1.44
N ARG A 426 2.35 17.65 -2.33
CA ARG A 426 2.50 16.29 -2.87
C ARG A 426 3.66 15.51 -2.26
N GLY A 427 4.37 16.10 -1.29
CA GLY A 427 5.60 15.57 -0.74
C GLY A 427 5.51 14.19 -0.09
N ASP A 428 4.32 13.71 0.27
CA ASP A 428 4.12 12.38 0.86
C ASP A 428 3.74 11.31 -0.18
N SER A 429 3.66 11.67 -1.47
CA SER A 429 3.41 10.71 -2.55
C SER A 429 4.73 10.12 -3.07
N GLN A 430 4.87 8.78 -2.96
CA GLN A 430 6.00 8.03 -3.52
C GLN A 430 6.23 8.36 -5.01
N ARG A 431 5.16 8.39 -5.80
CA ARG A 431 5.19 8.64 -7.26
C ARG A 431 5.66 10.06 -7.57
N PHE A 432 5.20 11.03 -6.79
CA PHE A 432 5.60 12.42 -6.95
C PHE A 432 7.07 12.62 -6.59
N ARG A 433 7.56 12.03 -5.49
CA ARG A 433 8.97 12.08 -5.11
C ARG A 433 9.87 11.44 -6.18
N PHE A 434 9.43 10.33 -6.75
CA PHE A 434 10.10 9.71 -7.89
C PHE A 434 10.13 10.63 -9.13
N LEU A 435 9.01 11.30 -9.46
CA LEU A 435 8.97 12.32 -10.52
C LEU A 435 9.95 13.46 -10.24
N LEU A 436 9.95 14.01 -9.03
CA LEU A 436 10.83 15.11 -8.64
C LEU A 436 12.31 14.70 -8.70
N ALA A 437 12.64 13.47 -8.29
CA ALA A 437 13.98 12.92 -8.44
C ALA A 437 14.44 12.89 -9.90
N ARG A 438 13.57 12.44 -10.82
CA ARG A 438 13.87 12.44 -12.27
C ARG A 438 14.08 13.86 -12.80
N LEU A 439 13.18 14.77 -12.48
CA LEU A 439 13.25 16.16 -12.94
C LEU A 439 14.48 16.90 -12.39
N ALA A 440 14.88 16.62 -11.15
CA ALA A 440 16.10 17.16 -10.55
C ALA A 440 17.35 16.69 -11.32
N PHE A 441 17.45 15.40 -11.61
CA PHE A 441 18.57 14.86 -12.38
C PHE A 441 18.63 15.46 -13.80
N LEU A 442 17.49 15.52 -14.49
CA LEU A 442 17.39 16.12 -15.82
C LEU A 442 17.76 17.62 -15.85
N ASN A 443 17.68 18.31 -14.71
CA ASN A 443 18.12 19.70 -14.55
C ASN A 443 19.55 19.83 -13.99
N GLY A 444 20.34 18.76 -13.99
CA GLY A 444 21.74 18.77 -13.54
C GLY A 444 21.91 18.75 -12.02
N ARG A 445 20.85 18.47 -11.25
CA ARG A 445 20.86 18.42 -9.78
C ARG A 445 20.93 16.98 -9.27
N SER A 446 22.07 16.33 -9.50
CA SER A 446 22.26 14.90 -9.18
C SER A 446 22.10 14.57 -7.69
N ASP A 447 22.61 15.41 -6.80
CA ASP A 447 22.52 15.15 -5.34
C ASP A 447 21.08 15.25 -4.84
N GLU A 448 20.37 16.30 -5.26
CA GLU A 448 18.94 16.47 -4.94
C GLU A 448 18.10 15.32 -5.52
N SER A 449 18.41 14.85 -6.73
CA SER A 449 17.76 13.66 -7.30
C SER A 449 17.88 12.44 -6.40
N LEU A 450 19.06 12.18 -5.85
CA LEU A 450 19.30 11.04 -4.94
C LEU A 450 18.58 11.22 -3.59
N VAL A 451 18.52 12.44 -3.07
CA VAL A 451 17.77 12.74 -1.84
C VAL A 451 16.28 12.47 -2.03
N GLU A 452 15.69 12.97 -3.12
CA GLU A 452 14.27 12.77 -3.42
C GLU A 452 13.94 11.30 -3.71
N LEU A 453 14.84 10.59 -4.39
CA LEU A 453 14.71 9.15 -4.62
C LEU A 453 14.79 8.36 -3.30
N GLY A 454 15.73 8.70 -2.42
CA GLY A 454 15.85 8.12 -1.08
C GLY A 454 14.57 8.30 -0.26
N ILE A 455 13.99 9.51 -0.26
CA ILE A 455 12.69 9.76 0.39
C ILE A 455 11.60 8.85 -0.21
N ALA A 456 11.53 8.71 -1.53
CA ALA A 456 10.53 7.86 -2.18
C ALA A 456 10.66 6.38 -1.76
N ILE A 457 11.89 5.87 -1.69
CA ILE A 457 12.20 4.46 -1.43
C ILE A 457 12.17 4.16 0.07
N GLU A 458 13.05 4.79 0.85
CA GLU A 458 13.31 4.47 2.27
C GLU A 458 12.17 4.93 3.17
N ARG A 459 11.68 6.16 2.98
CA ARG A 459 10.67 6.77 3.87
C ARG A 459 9.25 6.45 3.42
N LEU A 460 8.98 6.57 2.12
CA LEU A 460 7.63 6.41 1.60
C LEU A 460 7.34 4.97 1.14
N GLY A 461 8.35 4.12 0.92
CA GLY A 461 8.15 2.70 0.61
C GLY A 461 7.83 2.40 -0.86
N LEU A 462 8.46 3.10 -1.80
CA LEU A 462 8.34 2.80 -3.24
C LEU A 462 8.85 1.39 -3.54
N THR A 463 7.95 0.49 -4.00
CA THR A 463 8.25 -0.94 -4.20
C THR A 463 8.70 -1.31 -5.61
N ASP A 464 8.38 -0.51 -6.63
CA ASP A 464 8.63 -0.81 -8.05
C ASP A 464 10.08 -0.47 -8.45
N ILE A 465 11.03 -1.20 -7.85
CA ILE A 465 12.46 -0.92 -7.99
C ILE A 465 12.99 -1.25 -9.40
N ASP A 466 12.37 -2.18 -10.11
CA ASP A 466 12.77 -2.50 -11.48
C ASP A 466 12.52 -1.33 -12.43
N ALA A 467 11.38 -0.64 -12.29
CA ALA A 467 11.12 0.59 -13.03
C ALA A 467 12.15 1.69 -12.68
N VAL A 468 12.55 1.79 -11.41
CA VAL A 468 13.61 2.73 -10.97
C VAL A 468 14.95 2.41 -11.63
N LYS A 469 15.39 1.14 -11.61
CA LYS A 469 16.64 0.67 -12.23
C LYS A 469 16.67 0.89 -13.74
N ALA A 470 15.53 0.67 -14.40
CA ALA A 470 15.37 0.83 -15.85
C ALA A 470 15.33 2.31 -16.28
N CYS A 471 14.98 3.22 -15.37
CA CYS A 471 14.83 4.64 -15.68
C CYS A 471 16.18 5.28 -16.06
N ARG A 472 16.26 5.80 -17.30
CA ARG A 472 17.46 6.48 -17.81
C ARG A 472 17.64 7.90 -17.26
N ASP A 473 16.59 8.46 -16.69
CA ASP A 473 16.55 9.83 -16.17
C ASP A 473 16.92 9.91 -14.69
N LEU A 474 17.84 9.04 -14.25
CA LEU A 474 18.35 8.97 -12.88
C LEU A 474 19.87 8.80 -12.89
N PRO A 475 20.57 9.21 -11.80
CA PRO A 475 22.03 9.14 -11.69
C PRO A 475 22.55 7.72 -11.43
N ARG A 476 22.32 6.78 -12.36
CA ARG A 476 22.60 5.33 -12.20
C ARG A 476 24.06 4.97 -11.92
N GLN A 477 24.99 5.88 -12.23
CA GLN A 477 26.42 5.67 -11.96
C GLN A 477 26.82 6.03 -10.52
N SER A 478 25.95 6.71 -9.77
CA SER A 478 26.21 7.06 -8.38
C SER A 478 26.21 5.80 -7.49
N PRO A 479 27.18 5.65 -6.57
CA PRO A 479 27.16 4.60 -5.55
C PRO A 479 25.87 4.59 -4.73
N ARG A 480 25.37 5.79 -4.34
CA ARG A 480 24.12 5.93 -3.58
C ARG A 480 22.90 5.44 -4.36
N PHE A 481 22.87 5.60 -5.68
CA PHE A 481 21.80 5.04 -6.50
C PHE A 481 21.80 3.51 -6.43
N ARG A 482 22.99 2.90 -6.47
CA ARG A 482 23.13 1.43 -6.36
C ARG A 482 22.64 0.95 -5.01
N GLU A 483 23.08 1.56 -3.92
CA GLU A 483 22.63 1.26 -2.55
C GLU A 483 21.11 1.35 -2.39
N LEU A 484 20.48 2.38 -2.95
CA LEU A 484 19.02 2.55 -2.89
C LEU A 484 18.23 1.50 -3.69
N THR A 485 18.88 0.83 -4.65
CA THR A 485 18.21 -0.10 -5.59
C THR A 485 18.72 -1.53 -5.54
N SER A 486 19.81 -1.81 -4.80
CA SER A 486 20.35 -3.14 -4.57
C SER A 486 19.45 -3.92 -3.62
N VAL A 487 19.27 -5.21 -3.93
CA VAL A 487 18.73 -6.15 -2.95
C VAL A 487 19.90 -6.56 -2.06
N GLU A 488 19.82 -6.22 -0.77
CA GLU A 488 20.85 -6.49 0.23
C GLU A 488 20.26 -7.33 1.35
N LEU A 489 21.04 -8.32 1.80
CA LEU A 489 20.61 -9.30 2.77
C LEU A 489 21.73 -9.59 3.75
N GLU A 490 21.32 -9.94 4.95
CA GLU A 490 22.19 -10.51 5.96
C GLU A 490 21.61 -11.86 6.39
N ALA A 491 22.49 -12.84 6.59
CA ALA A 491 22.12 -14.16 7.06
C ALA A 491 22.86 -14.46 8.36
N ILE A 492 22.10 -14.75 9.42
CA ILE A 492 22.62 -15.02 10.76
C ILE A 492 22.24 -16.44 11.14
N SER A 493 23.24 -17.31 11.35
CA SER A 493 23.00 -18.69 11.77
C SER A 493 22.85 -18.77 13.29
N HIS A 494 21.75 -19.38 13.73
CA HIS A 494 21.54 -19.74 15.14
C HIS A 494 21.57 -21.27 15.25
N ALA A 495 22.71 -21.80 15.70
CA ALA A 495 22.89 -23.24 15.90
C ALA A 495 22.38 -23.67 17.28
N VAL A 496 21.64 -24.77 17.32
CA VAL A 496 21.21 -25.47 18.53
C VAL A 496 21.73 -26.92 18.47
N LEU A 497 21.86 -27.60 19.61
CA LEU A 497 22.41 -28.97 19.71
C LEU A 497 21.77 -30.01 18.75
N ARG A 498 20.54 -29.75 18.27
CA ARG A 498 19.77 -30.59 17.35
C ARG A 498 19.07 -29.72 16.31
N GLY A 499 19.84 -29.21 15.36
CA GLY A 499 19.36 -28.36 14.28
C GLY A 499 19.48 -26.87 14.60
N GLY A 500 18.91 -26.02 13.77
CA GLY A 500 19.01 -24.59 13.96
C GLY A 500 18.16 -23.81 12.97
N THR A 501 18.33 -22.50 13.00
CA THR A 501 17.62 -21.59 12.11
C THR A 501 18.60 -20.61 11.51
N VAL A 502 18.50 -20.38 10.20
CA VAL A 502 19.16 -19.23 9.60
C VAL A 502 18.15 -18.10 9.51
N GLN A 503 18.45 -17.03 10.21
CA GLN A 503 17.68 -15.80 10.18
C GLN A 503 18.15 -14.95 9.01
N VAL A 504 17.27 -14.67 8.06
CA VAL A 504 17.56 -13.84 6.88
C VAL A 504 16.93 -12.48 7.08
N VAL A 505 17.75 -11.45 7.21
CA VAL A 505 17.34 -10.06 7.42
C VAL A 505 17.39 -9.31 6.10
N ASN A 506 16.31 -8.60 5.76
CA ASN A 506 16.32 -7.68 4.63
C ASN A 506 17.11 -6.42 4.97
N ARG A 507 18.28 -6.24 4.36
CA ARG A 507 19.11 -5.03 4.49
C ARG A 507 18.91 -4.02 3.36
N SER A 508 18.08 -4.36 2.36
CA SER A 508 17.73 -3.46 1.27
C SER A 508 17.02 -2.22 1.81
N SER A 509 17.17 -1.08 1.12
CA SER A 509 16.49 0.18 1.44
C SER A 509 14.97 0.14 1.22
N PHE A 510 14.43 -0.96 0.69
CA PHE A 510 13.04 -1.12 0.31
C PHE A 510 12.47 -2.47 0.73
N PRO A 511 11.13 -2.56 0.90
CA PRO A 511 10.48 -3.83 1.17
C PRO A 511 10.55 -4.78 -0.02
N LEU A 512 10.88 -6.04 0.26
CA LEU A 512 10.88 -7.13 -0.71
C LEU A 512 9.50 -7.80 -0.74
N THR A 513 9.07 -8.22 -1.92
CA THR A 513 7.79 -8.88 -2.14
C THR A 513 7.98 -10.23 -2.83
N ASN A 514 7.12 -11.19 -2.48
CA ASN A 514 7.17 -12.57 -3.02
C ASN A 514 8.57 -13.19 -2.89
N VAL A 515 9.11 -13.10 -1.69
CA VAL A 515 10.45 -13.51 -1.33
C VAL A 515 10.51 -15.04 -1.21
N GLU A 516 11.28 -15.67 -2.07
CA GLU A 516 11.65 -17.08 -2.02
C GLU A 516 13.08 -17.18 -1.50
N ILE A 517 13.25 -17.81 -0.34
CA ILE A 517 14.55 -18.02 0.31
C ILE A 517 14.91 -19.48 0.17
N GLU A 518 16.04 -19.74 -0.49
CA GLU A 518 16.58 -21.07 -0.74
C GLU A 518 17.90 -21.22 0.03
N LEU A 519 17.90 -22.02 1.09
CA LEU A 519 19.13 -22.43 1.79
C LEU A 519 19.69 -23.67 1.09
N ARG A 520 20.89 -23.55 0.53
CA ARG A 520 21.70 -24.64 0.01
C ARG A 520 22.85 -24.93 0.94
N HIS A 521 23.01 -26.17 1.36
CA HIS A 521 24.15 -26.58 2.16
C HIS A 521 24.73 -27.90 1.66
N PRO A 522 26.05 -28.09 1.75
CA PRO A 522 26.65 -29.41 1.57
C PRO A 522 26.15 -30.34 2.68
N GLY A 523 25.87 -31.60 2.36
CA GLY A 523 25.51 -32.63 3.32
C GLY A 523 26.12 -33.96 2.89
N GLN A 524 26.14 -34.95 3.79
CA GLN A 524 26.77 -36.26 3.56
C GLN A 524 26.20 -37.05 2.36
N GLY A 525 25.07 -36.64 1.79
CA GLY A 525 24.43 -37.24 0.61
C GLY A 525 24.28 -36.29 -0.60
N GLY A 526 24.99 -35.17 -0.62
CA GLY A 526 24.86 -34.13 -1.65
C GLY A 526 24.25 -32.83 -1.12
N SER A 527 24.06 -31.85 -2.00
CA SER A 527 23.49 -30.54 -1.65
C SER A 527 22.01 -30.68 -1.29
N ARG A 528 21.64 -30.30 -0.06
CA ARG A 528 20.24 -30.21 0.34
C ARG A 528 19.72 -28.79 0.06
N ARG A 529 18.43 -28.71 -0.24
CA ARG A 529 17.71 -27.47 -0.56
C ARG A 529 16.51 -27.33 0.38
N ILE A 530 16.50 -26.26 1.16
CA ILE A 530 15.35 -25.88 2.00
C ILE A 530 14.80 -24.58 1.45
N GLU A 531 13.48 -24.52 1.29
CA GLU A 531 12.78 -23.35 0.77
C GLU A 531 11.85 -22.76 1.82
N THR A 532 11.82 -21.44 1.92
CA THR A 532 10.83 -20.70 2.70
C THR A 532 10.32 -19.54 1.87
N PHE A 533 9.05 -19.19 2.06
CA PHE A 533 8.40 -18.12 1.33
C PHE A 533 7.89 -17.05 2.29
N ALA A 534 8.25 -15.79 2.02
CA ALA A 534 7.69 -14.63 2.68
C ALA A 534 7.00 -13.74 1.62
N SER A 535 5.70 -13.48 1.81
CA SER A 535 4.95 -12.64 0.86
C SER A 535 5.45 -11.18 0.85
N TYR A 536 5.98 -10.73 1.98
CA TYR A 536 6.47 -9.37 2.21
C TYR A 536 7.56 -9.41 3.29
N LEU A 537 8.65 -8.67 3.08
CA LEU A 537 9.75 -8.54 4.04
C LEU A 537 10.23 -7.08 4.06
N ALA A 538 9.88 -6.31 5.10
CA ALA A 538 10.25 -4.88 5.17
C ALA A 538 11.76 -4.70 5.41
N PRO A 539 12.32 -3.49 5.19
CA PRO A 539 13.69 -3.19 5.59
C PRO A 539 13.89 -3.43 7.09
N GLY A 540 14.87 -4.24 7.45
CA GLY A 540 15.18 -4.63 8.81
C GLY A 540 14.37 -5.82 9.35
N ASP A 541 13.30 -6.23 8.68
CA ASP A 541 12.56 -7.45 9.03
C ASP A 541 13.36 -8.70 8.64
N ASP A 542 13.07 -9.79 9.35
CA ASP A 542 13.71 -11.07 9.14
C ASP A 542 12.72 -12.22 8.89
N CYS A 543 13.24 -13.25 8.22
CA CYS A 543 12.56 -14.52 8.01
C CYS A 543 13.47 -15.65 8.49
N SER A 544 12.94 -16.55 9.30
CA SER A 544 13.68 -17.71 9.78
C SER A 544 13.51 -18.90 8.84
N VAL A 545 14.64 -19.49 8.42
CA VAL A 545 14.69 -20.72 7.64
C VAL A 545 15.19 -21.84 8.55
N PRO A 546 14.32 -22.77 8.99
CA PRO A 546 14.74 -23.88 9.83
C PRO A 546 15.59 -24.88 9.03
N TYR A 547 16.60 -25.47 9.68
CA TYR A 547 17.36 -26.60 9.17
C TYR A 547 17.44 -27.71 10.22
N ASP A 548 17.50 -28.96 9.76
CA ASP A 548 17.47 -30.16 10.61
C ASP A 548 18.88 -30.56 11.10
N ASP A 549 18.95 -31.53 12.02
CA ASP A 549 20.19 -32.09 12.60
C ASP A 549 21.18 -32.61 11.56
N SER A 550 20.75 -32.82 10.31
CA SER A 550 21.66 -33.17 9.22
C SER A 550 22.65 -32.07 8.85
N TYR A 551 22.40 -30.85 9.36
CA TYR A 551 23.29 -29.70 9.30
C TYR A 551 24.37 -29.73 10.40
N ALA A 552 24.39 -30.73 11.28
CA ALA A 552 25.45 -30.82 12.29
C ALA A 552 26.81 -30.71 11.57
N PRO A 553 27.64 -29.70 11.93
CA PRO A 553 28.93 -29.51 11.29
C PRO A 553 29.64 -30.85 11.38
N VAL A 554 30.02 -31.42 10.24
CA VAL A 554 30.85 -32.63 10.24
C VAL A 554 32.09 -32.20 10.99
N ILE A 555 32.22 -32.63 12.25
CA ILE A 555 33.28 -32.20 13.17
C ILE A 555 34.57 -32.24 12.36
N SER A 556 35.02 -31.05 11.98
CA SER A 556 36.01 -30.91 10.93
C SER A 556 37.27 -31.56 11.46
N VAL A 557 37.70 -32.63 10.81
CA VAL A 557 39.02 -33.21 11.06
C VAL A 557 40.02 -32.07 10.86
N ALA A 558 40.75 -31.72 11.91
CA ALA A 558 41.65 -30.57 11.91
C ALA A 558 42.57 -30.61 10.67
N GLY A 559 42.36 -29.67 9.74
CA GLY A 559 43.15 -29.55 8.51
C GLY A 559 42.37 -29.46 7.19
N SER A 560 41.03 -29.60 7.16
CA SER A 560 40.26 -29.34 5.93
C SER A 560 39.79 -27.88 5.84
N ASP A 561 40.42 -27.08 4.97
CA ASP A 561 40.02 -25.70 4.64
C ASP A 561 38.65 -25.59 3.92
N ASN A 562 37.96 -26.70 3.68
CA ASN A 562 36.57 -26.71 3.24
C ASN A 562 35.65 -26.45 4.43
N GLN A 563 35.61 -25.20 4.89
CA GLN A 563 34.55 -24.74 5.79
C GLN A 563 33.19 -25.00 5.13
N ASP A 564 32.29 -25.69 5.84
CA ASP A 564 30.90 -25.94 5.47
C ASP A 564 30.11 -24.62 5.35
N ARG A 565 30.35 -23.85 4.29
CA ARG A 565 29.62 -22.60 4.04
C ARG A 565 28.28 -22.91 3.39
N GLY A 566 27.21 -22.70 4.15
CA GLY A 566 25.87 -22.62 3.60
C GLY A 566 25.75 -21.42 2.64
N ARG A 567 24.88 -21.53 1.65
CA ARG A 567 24.54 -20.42 0.74
C ARG A 567 23.05 -20.18 0.76
N ILE A 568 22.65 -18.95 1.03
CA ILE A 568 21.27 -18.52 0.86
C ILE A 568 21.15 -17.83 -0.48
N ASN A 569 20.25 -18.33 -1.32
CA ASN A 569 19.79 -17.62 -2.50
C ASN A 569 18.40 -17.05 -2.19
N LEU A 570 18.25 -15.75 -2.34
CA LEU A 570 16.96 -15.09 -2.27
C LEU A 570 16.54 -14.69 -3.68
N LYS A 571 15.28 -14.96 -4.02
CA LYS A 571 14.61 -14.45 -5.21
C LYS A 571 13.39 -13.66 -4.78
N SER A 572 13.21 -12.51 -5.38
CA SER A 572 12.03 -11.66 -5.22
C SER A 572 11.56 -11.21 -6.59
N ASP A 573 10.38 -10.61 -6.67
CA ASP A 573 9.92 -9.97 -7.89
C ASP A 573 10.76 -8.74 -8.28
N GLN A 574 11.64 -8.27 -7.39
CA GLN A 574 12.44 -7.03 -7.56
C GLN A 574 13.95 -7.32 -7.75
N GLY A 575 14.33 -8.60 -7.81
CA GLY A 575 15.71 -9.05 -7.99
C GLY A 575 16.07 -10.27 -7.15
N SER A 576 17.34 -10.68 -7.26
CA SER A 576 17.91 -11.80 -6.50
C SER A 576 19.19 -11.38 -5.78
N ALA A 577 19.42 -11.97 -4.61
CA ALA A 577 20.66 -11.80 -3.86
C ALA A 577 21.16 -13.16 -3.35
N GLN A 578 22.47 -13.25 -3.14
CA GLN A 578 23.10 -14.45 -2.61
C GLN A 578 24.02 -14.05 -1.45
N VAL A 579 23.91 -14.75 -0.34
CA VAL A 579 24.71 -14.52 0.88
C VAL A 579 25.30 -15.84 1.37
N GLU A 580 26.57 -15.82 1.75
CA GLU A 580 27.21 -16.95 2.43
C GLU A 580 26.82 -16.93 3.92
N VAL A 581 26.42 -18.09 4.43
CA VAL A 581 26.12 -18.28 5.85
C VAL A 581 27.40 -18.78 6.51
N HIS A 582 27.89 -18.02 7.49
CA HIS A 582 29.07 -18.37 8.28
C HIS A 582 28.69 -19.08 9.57
#